data_AF-A0A959WS55-F1
#
_entry.id   AF-A0A959WS55-F1
#
_cell.length_a   1.000
_cell.length_b   1.000
_cell.length_c   1.000
_cell.angle_alpha   90.00
_cell.angle_beta   90.00
_cell.angle_gamma   90.00
#
_symmetry.space_group_name_H-M   'P 1'
#
loop_
_entity.id
_entity.type
_entity.pdbx_description
1 polymer ?
#
loop_
_entity_poly.entity_id
_entity_poly.type
_entity_poly.pdbx_seq_one_letter_code
_entity_poly.pdbx_strand_id
1 'polypeptide(L)'
;MSRIPPRWRPLVPALSIVPMFAAFILFGTEAAVLVAGLTLAAIIAVAVADRDDGAFEVATPGAGVPGGVLVIVLAPIEDPRTAGVLAAIGDPSRPEAGDRGLLLLAPARSRAIDRWTDDLESARYESQRVLTVSMATMAAAGVEAEGRVGDGDVVQAAEDVLRSYAATEVVVVARAREFERPIAELERRLDRPLRRIVVEGGEA
;
A
#
# COMPACT_ATOMS: atom_id res chain seq x y z
N MET A 1 17.95 13.93 15.44
CA MET A 1 17.90 14.62 14.13
C MET A 1 16.54 15.26 13.98
N SER A 2 16.51 16.57 13.72
CA SER A 2 15.31 17.41 13.75
C SER A 2 14.35 17.09 12.59
N ARG A 3 13.12 16.69 12.92
CA ARG A 3 12.01 16.51 11.96
C ARG A 3 11.67 17.86 11.32
N ILE A 4 11.71 17.94 10.00
CA ILE A 4 11.32 19.14 9.25
C ILE A 4 9.79 19.29 9.36
N PRO A 5 9.25 20.45 9.74
CA PRO A 5 7.82 20.63 9.95
C PRO A 5 6.99 20.53 8.65
N PRO A 6 5.77 19.97 8.69
CA PRO A 6 4.98 19.59 7.50
C PRO A 6 4.63 20.75 6.56
N ARG A 7 4.64 22.00 7.06
CA ARG A 7 4.43 23.21 6.26
C ARG A 7 5.60 23.57 5.31
N TRP A 8 6.73 22.88 5.38
CA TRP A 8 7.92 23.13 4.55
C TRP A 8 8.10 22.14 3.40
N ARG A 9 7.30 21.06 3.35
CA ARG A 9 7.31 20.06 2.27
C ARG A 9 7.13 20.66 0.85
N PRO A 10 6.26 21.67 0.61
CA PRO A 10 6.16 22.28 -0.72
C PRO A 10 7.26 23.30 -1.05
N LEU A 11 8.15 23.64 -0.11
CA LEU A 11 9.20 24.65 -0.33
C LEU A 11 10.54 24.05 -0.79
N VAL A 12 10.73 22.74 -0.68
CA VAL A 12 11.95 22.05 -1.14
C VAL A 12 12.18 22.20 -2.66
N PRO A 13 11.16 22.11 -3.54
CA PRO A 13 11.34 22.37 -4.96
C PRO A 13 11.67 23.84 -5.25
N ALA A 14 11.08 24.78 -4.51
CA ALA A 14 11.27 26.22 -4.72
C ALA A 14 12.70 26.68 -4.38
N LEU A 15 13.34 26.04 -3.38
CA LEU A 15 14.71 26.33 -2.96
C LEU A 15 15.77 25.83 -3.97
N SER A 16 15.36 24.97 -4.91
CA SER A 16 16.24 24.33 -5.89
C SER A 16 16.58 25.22 -7.09
N ILE A 17 15.70 26.17 -7.43
CA ILE A 17 15.78 26.93 -8.69
C ILE A 17 16.83 28.05 -8.59
N VAL A 18 16.91 28.74 -7.45
CA VAL A 18 17.82 29.87 -7.22
C VAL A 18 19.31 29.53 -7.37
N PRO A 19 19.84 28.43 -6.77
CA PRO A 19 21.26 28.09 -6.94
C PRO A 19 21.60 27.62 -8.36
N MET A 20 20.65 27.02 -9.09
CA MET A 20 20.86 26.61 -10.48
C MET A 20 21.04 27.83 -11.41
N PHE A 21 20.19 28.85 -11.25
CA PHE A 21 20.34 30.11 -11.99
C PHE A 21 21.60 30.88 -11.60
N ALA A 22 21.96 30.92 -10.32
CA ALA A 22 23.20 31.56 -9.87
C ALA A 22 24.45 30.88 -10.43
N ALA A 23 24.48 29.54 -10.46
CA ALA A 23 25.59 28.77 -11.04
C ALA A 23 25.72 29.01 -12.55
N PHE A 24 24.60 29.08 -13.27
CA PHE A 24 24.57 29.42 -14.70
C PHE A 24 25.12 30.81 -14.98
N ILE A 25 24.69 31.81 -14.21
CA ILE A 25 25.12 33.21 -14.38
C ILE A 25 26.62 33.38 -14.08
N LEU A 26 27.14 32.69 -13.08
CA LEU A 26 28.52 32.88 -12.60
C LEU A 26 29.57 32.03 -13.31
N PHE A 27 29.21 30.82 -13.75
CA PHE A 27 30.18 29.80 -14.20
C PHE A 27 29.84 29.17 -15.56
N GLY A 28 28.76 29.62 -16.21
CA GLY A 28 28.34 29.12 -17.51
C GLY A 28 27.56 27.80 -17.47
N THR A 29 27.27 27.27 -18.66
CA THR A 29 26.37 26.11 -18.87
C THR A 29 26.86 24.83 -18.21
N GLU A 30 28.16 24.56 -18.21
CA GLU A 30 28.71 23.30 -17.67
C GLU A 30 28.50 23.19 -16.15
N ALA A 31 28.68 24.28 -15.42
CA ALA A 31 28.43 24.33 -13.98
C ALA A 31 26.94 24.23 -13.63
N ALA A 32 26.06 24.83 -14.44
CA ALA A 32 24.61 24.75 -14.25
C ALA A 32 24.09 23.31 -14.38
N VAL A 33 24.61 22.54 -15.35
CA VAL A 33 24.22 21.13 -15.57
C VAL A 33 24.63 20.26 -14.37
N LEU A 34 25.84 20.46 -13.82
CA LEU A 34 26.29 19.72 -12.64
C LEU A 34 25.42 20.01 -11.42
N VAL A 35 25.08 21.28 -11.16
CA VAL A 35 24.22 21.67 -10.04
C VAL A 35 22.81 21.12 -10.20
N ALA A 36 22.25 21.17 -11.42
CA ALA A 36 20.94 20.58 -11.72
C ALA A 36 20.93 19.07 -11.46
N GLY A 37 21.96 18.35 -11.94
CA GLY A 37 22.09 16.92 -11.73
C GLY A 37 22.20 16.53 -10.26
N LEU A 38 23.03 17.25 -9.49
CA LEU A 38 23.17 17.03 -8.05
C LEU A 38 21.88 17.33 -7.27
N THR A 39 21.16 18.39 -7.68
CA THR A 39 19.89 18.75 -7.05
C THR A 39 18.83 17.69 -7.32
N LEU A 40 18.72 17.20 -8.56
CA LEU A 40 17.82 16.11 -8.90
C LEU A 40 18.19 14.83 -8.15
N ALA A 41 19.48 14.47 -8.09
CA ALA A 41 19.95 13.32 -7.34
C ALA A 41 19.65 13.44 -5.83
N ALA A 42 19.81 14.64 -5.25
CA ALA A 42 19.47 14.90 -3.86
C ALA A 42 17.96 14.78 -3.60
N ILE A 43 17.11 15.29 -4.50
CA ILE A 43 15.65 15.14 -4.40
C ILE A 43 15.26 13.66 -4.45
N ILE A 44 15.84 12.89 -5.39
CA ILE A 44 15.61 11.45 -5.49
C ILE A 44 16.09 10.74 -4.23
N ALA A 45 17.28 11.05 -3.75
CA ALA A 45 17.86 10.43 -2.54
C ALA A 45 17.00 10.71 -1.30
N VAL A 46 16.51 11.95 -1.13
CA VAL A 46 15.59 12.31 -0.04
C VAL A 46 14.26 11.57 -0.18
N ALA A 47 13.69 11.51 -1.38
CA ALA A 47 12.43 10.79 -1.62
C ALA A 47 12.55 9.28 -1.36
N VAL A 48 13.70 8.68 -1.64
CA VAL A 48 13.99 7.28 -1.32
C VAL A 48 14.23 7.09 0.19
N ALA A 49 14.91 8.03 0.84
CA ALA A 49 15.24 7.97 2.26
C ALA A 49 14.07 8.31 3.20
N ASP A 50 13.05 9.04 2.73
CA ASP A 50 11.82 9.34 3.51
C ASP A 50 10.84 8.15 3.52
N ARG A 51 11.20 7.02 2.88
CA ARG A 51 10.48 5.76 3.09
C ARG A 51 10.74 5.30 4.52
N ASP A 52 9.74 5.49 5.37
CA ASP A 52 9.79 5.03 6.75
C ASP A 52 9.89 3.50 6.75
N ASP A 53 11.07 2.98 7.11
CA ASP A 53 11.37 1.55 7.26
C ASP A 53 11.00 1.04 8.67
N GLY A 54 10.36 1.87 9.50
CA GLY A 54 9.93 1.51 10.85
C GLY A 54 8.87 0.41 10.90
N ALA A 55 8.73 -0.22 12.07
CA ALA A 55 7.61 -1.13 12.32
C ALA A 55 6.27 -0.39 12.11
N PHE A 56 5.26 -1.10 11.62
CA PHE A 56 3.96 -0.47 11.39
C PHE A 56 3.34 0.03 12.68
N GLU A 57 2.78 1.23 12.63
CA GLU A 57 1.90 1.73 13.68
C GLU A 57 0.53 1.08 13.51
N VAL A 58 0.24 0.07 14.32
CA VAL A 58 -1.03 -0.67 14.28
C VAL A 58 -1.94 -0.17 15.40
N ALA A 59 -3.20 0.10 15.08
CA ALA A 59 -4.23 0.43 16.05
C ALA A 59 -4.41 -0.73 17.05
N THR A 60 -4.55 -0.39 18.34
CA THR A 60 -4.69 -1.40 19.39
C THR A 60 -6.12 -1.92 19.46
N PRO A 61 -6.34 -3.26 19.45
CA PRO A 61 -7.66 -3.84 19.70
C PRO A 61 -8.25 -3.38 21.04
N GLY A 62 -9.55 -3.07 21.07
CA GLY A 62 -10.23 -2.62 22.29
C GLY A 62 -10.05 -1.14 22.64
N ALA A 63 -9.29 -0.36 21.86
CA ALA A 63 -9.17 1.09 22.03
C ALA A 63 -10.36 1.89 21.41
N GLY A 64 -11.51 1.24 21.19
CA GLY A 64 -12.68 1.83 20.52
C GLY A 64 -12.56 1.94 18.99
N VAL A 65 -11.53 1.32 18.41
CA VAL A 65 -11.30 1.22 16.96
C VAL A 65 -11.80 -0.13 16.45
N PRO A 66 -12.41 -0.20 15.26
CA PRO A 66 -12.81 -1.46 14.64
C PRO A 66 -11.61 -2.41 14.50
N GLY A 67 -11.78 -3.69 14.83
CA GLY A 67 -10.73 -4.70 14.74
C GLY A 67 -11.23 -6.01 14.14
N GLY A 68 -10.31 -6.76 13.55
CA GLY A 68 -10.58 -8.04 12.88
C GLY A 68 -9.48 -8.41 11.89
N VAL A 69 -9.81 -9.09 10.81
CA VAL A 69 -8.81 -9.61 9.87
C VAL A 69 -8.70 -8.68 8.67
N LEU A 70 -7.49 -8.20 8.40
CA LEU A 70 -7.19 -7.42 7.19
C LEU A 70 -6.79 -8.37 6.05
N VAL A 71 -7.52 -8.37 4.95
CA VAL A 71 -7.23 -9.17 3.76
C VAL A 71 -6.75 -8.25 2.64
N ILE A 72 -5.46 -8.29 2.32
CA ILE A 72 -4.87 -7.55 1.20
C ILE A 72 -5.07 -8.35 -0.09
N VAL A 73 -5.89 -7.81 -0.99
CA VAL A 73 -6.33 -8.48 -2.22
C VAL A 73 -5.49 -7.99 -3.41
N LEU A 74 -4.41 -8.73 -3.71
CA LEU A 74 -3.51 -8.48 -4.84
C LEU A 74 -3.87 -9.31 -6.08
N ALA A 75 -4.88 -10.17 -5.98
CA ALA A 75 -5.48 -10.88 -7.10
C ALA A 75 -6.97 -11.12 -6.79
N PRO A 76 -7.85 -11.11 -7.80
CA PRO A 76 -9.28 -11.30 -7.57
C PRO A 76 -9.55 -12.67 -6.96
N ILE A 77 -10.44 -12.70 -5.96
CA ILE A 77 -10.96 -13.94 -5.37
C ILE A 77 -12.17 -14.36 -6.20
N GLU A 78 -11.97 -15.32 -7.09
CA GLU A 78 -13.02 -15.83 -8.00
C GLU A 78 -13.52 -17.21 -7.58
N ASP A 79 -12.74 -17.92 -6.76
CA ASP A 79 -12.99 -19.30 -6.37
C ASP A 79 -13.67 -19.41 -4.98
N PRO A 80 -14.75 -20.20 -4.86
CA PRO A 80 -15.45 -20.41 -3.59
C PRO A 80 -14.59 -21.05 -2.49
N ARG A 81 -13.59 -21.87 -2.83
CA ARG A 81 -12.71 -22.49 -1.83
C ARG A 81 -11.84 -21.43 -1.13
N THR A 82 -11.32 -20.46 -1.87
CA THR A 82 -10.58 -19.32 -1.31
C THR A 82 -11.47 -18.49 -0.40
N ALA A 83 -12.71 -18.22 -0.83
CA ALA A 83 -13.70 -17.54 0.00
C ALA A 83 -14.00 -18.31 1.30
N GLY A 84 -14.14 -19.64 1.23
CA GLY A 84 -14.35 -20.50 2.38
C GLY A 84 -13.18 -20.52 3.38
N VAL A 85 -11.94 -20.47 2.89
CA VAL A 85 -10.75 -20.32 3.76
C VAL A 85 -10.78 -18.99 4.49
N LEU A 86 -11.09 -17.90 3.79
CA LEU A 86 -11.23 -16.57 4.40
C LEU A 86 -12.39 -16.51 5.40
N ALA A 87 -13.51 -17.17 5.10
CA ALA A 87 -14.65 -17.30 6.01
C ALA A 87 -14.24 -17.95 7.34
N ALA A 88 -13.45 -19.04 7.28
CA ALA A 88 -12.97 -19.73 8.46
C ALA A 88 -11.97 -18.89 9.28
N ILE A 89 -11.20 -18.01 8.63
CA ILE A 89 -10.28 -17.09 9.29
C ILE A 89 -11.07 -15.96 9.98
N GLY A 90 -12.11 -15.43 9.32
CA GLY A 90 -12.97 -14.37 9.84
C GLY A 90 -14.13 -14.82 10.72
N ASP A 91 -14.20 -16.09 11.11
CA ASP A 91 -15.29 -16.62 11.94
C ASP A 91 -15.34 -15.89 13.29
N PRO A 92 -16.45 -15.21 13.64
CA PRO A 92 -16.57 -14.43 14.87
C PRO A 92 -16.43 -15.25 16.16
N SER A 93 -16.53 -16.59 16.06
CA SER A 93 -16.26 -17.50 17.18
C SER A 93 -14.77 -17.54 17.53
N ARG A 94 -13.89 -17.11 16.61
CA ARG A 94 -12.45 -17.05 16.83
C ARG A 94 -12.07 -15.73 17.48
N PRO A 95 -11.22 -15.75 18.51
CA PRO A 95 -10.72 -14.51 19.13
C PRO A 95 -9.90 -13.67 18.14
N GLU A 96 -9.30 -14.31 17.12
CA GLU A 96 -8.54 -13.59 16.09
C GLU A 96 -9.44 -12.92 15.04
N ALA A 97 -10.75 -13.20 14.96
CA ALA A 97 -11.61 -12.56 13.95
C ALA A 97 -12.01 -11.11 14.32
N GLY A 98 -11.83 -10.72 15.58
CA GLY A 98 -12.22 -9.41 16.11
C GLY A 98 -13.72 -9.11 15.98
N ASP A 99 -14.09 -7.86 16.26
CA ASP A 99 -15.49 -7.43 16.31
C ASP A 99 -16.11 -7.18 14.92
N ARG A 100 -15.29 -7.02 13.87
CA ARG A 100 -15.75 -6.62 12.53
C ARG A 100 -15.53 -7.66 11.43
N GLY A 101 -15.02 -8.84 11.73
CA GLY A 101 -14.78 -9.89 10.73
C GLY A 101 -13.71 -9.49 9.71
N LEU A 102 -14.03 -9.55 8.41
CA LEU A 102 -13.06 -9.35 7.32
C LEU A 102 -13.10 -7.94 6.71
N LEU A 103 -11.94 -7.31 6.57
CA LEU A 103 -11.73 -6.10 5.79
C LEU A 103 -10.84 -6.39 4.57
N LEU A 104 -11.40 -6.33 3.36
CA LEU A 104 -10.68 -6.47 2.10
C LEU A 104 -10.09 -5.13 1.67
N LEU A 105 -8.77 -5.09 1.49
CA LEU A 105 -8.02 -3.95 0.99
C LEU A 105 -7.47 -4.26 -0.40
N ALA A 106 -7.87 -3.49 -1.41
CA ALA A 106 -7.29 -3.54 -2.75
C ALA A 106 -6.42 -2.29 -3.00
N PRO A 107 -5.07 -2.40 -3.02
CA PRO A 107 -4.20 -1.27 -3.34
C PRO A 107 -4.44 -0.73 -4.75
N ALA A 108 -4.53 0.60 -4.94
CA ALA A 108 -4.78 1.27 -6.21
C ALA A 108 -3.57 1.27 -7.15
N ARG A 109 -3.28 0.11 -7.75
CA ARG A 109 -2.00 -0.16 -8.45
C ARG A 109 -1.74 0.79 -9.62
N SER A 110 -0.77 1.68 -9.47
CA SER A 110 -0.08 2.28 -10.62
C SER A 110 1.23 1.53 -10.85
N ARG A 111 1.51 1.05 -12.07
CA ARG A 111 2.90 0.68 -12.39
C ARG A 111 3.72 1.98 -12.41
N ALA A 112 5.00 1.89 -12.07
CA ALA A 112 5.87 3.07 -12.01
C ALA A 112 5.93 3.85 -13.34
N ILE A 113 5.63 3.20 -14.46
CA ILE A 113 5.55 3.77 -15.81
C ILE A 113 4.19 4.45 -16.07
N ASP A 114 3.09 3.88 -15.56
CA ASP A 114 1.72 4.42 -15.75
C ASP A 114 1.55 5.82 -15.12
N ARG A 115 2.36 6.14 -14.11
CA ARG A 115 2.39 7.48 -13.47
C ARG A 115 2.81 8.62 -14.41
N TRP A 116 3.44 8.32 -15.54
CA TRP A 116 3.98 9.33 -16.47
C TRP A 116 3.12 9.49 -17.73
N THR A 117 2.21 8.57 -17.98
CA THR A 117 1.30 8.57 -19.13
C THR A 117 -0.13 8.54 -18.65
N ASP A 118 -0.63 9.62 -18.04
CA ASP A 118 -2.06 9.98 -17.80
C ASP A 118 -3.07 8.87 -17.41
N ASP A 119 -2.62 7.68 -16.96
CA ASP A 119 -3.44 6.48 -16.81
C ASP A 119 -3.62 6.10 -15.33
N LEU A 120 -3.67 7.13 -14.47
CA LEU A 120 -3.98 6.98 -13.05
C LEU A 120 -5.43 6.50 -12.84
N GLU A 121 -6.33 6.72 -13.82
CA GLU A 121 -7.71 6.28 -13.75
C GLU A 121 -7.86 4.76 -13.97
N SER A 122 -7.09 4.15 -14.88
CA SER A 122 -7.13 2.70 -15.15
C SER A 122 -6.61 1.88 -13.96
N ALA A 123 -5.57 2.37 -13.28
CA ALA A 123 -5.02 1.81 -12.05
C ALA A 123 -6.06 1.64 -10.94
N ARG A 124 -6.85 2.70 -10.72
CA ARG A 124 -7.91 2.71 -9.71
C ARG A 124 -9.08 1.83 -10.15
N TYR A 125 -9.42 1.85 -11.43
CA TYR A 125 -10.48 1.03 -11.99
C TYR A 125 -10.18 -0.47 -11.87
N GLU A 126 -8.97 -0.92 -12.17
CA GLU A 126 -8.61 -2.34 -12.02
C GLU A 126 -8.63 -2.77 -10.56
N SER A 127 -8.19 -1.90 -9.65
CA SER A 127 -8.21 -2.19 -8.21
C SER A 127 -9.63 -2.26 -7.66
N GLN A 128 -10.52 -1.40 -8.16
CA GLN A 128 -11.95 -1.48 -7.91
C GLN A 128 -12.54 -2.77 -8.47
N ARG A 129 -12.19 -3.16 -9.71
CA ARG A 129 -12.65 -4.41 -10.33
C ARG A 129 -12.23 -5.63 -9.50
N VAL A 130 -10.97 -5.71 -9.10
CA VAL A 130 -10.45 -6.78 -8.24
C VAL A 130 -11.22 -6.84 -6.92
N LEU A 131 -11.47 -5.69 -6.29
CA LEU A 131 -12.24 -5.62 -5.05
C LEU A 131 -13.69 -6.06 -5.27
N THR A 132 -14.36 -5.57 -6.30
CA THR A 132 -15.75 -5.89 -6.62
C THR A 132 -15.94 -7.38 -6.89
N VAL A 133 -15.08 -7.99 -7.71
CA VAL A 133 -15.12 -9.43 -7.99
C VAL A 133 -14.95 -10.22 -6.69
N SER A 134 -13.96 -9.84 -5.88
CA SER A 134 -13.69 -10.54 -4.61
C SER A 134 -14.85 -10.42 -3.64
N MET A 135 -15.41 -9.22 -3.46
CA MET A 135 -16.57 -8.97 -2.61
C MET A 135 -17.80 -9.76 -3.08
N ALA A 136 -18.03 -9.85 -4.39
CA ALA A 136 -19.13 -10.63 -4.94
C ALA A 136 -18.98 -12.13 -4.63
N THR A 137 -17.77 -12.68 -4.78
CA THR A 137 -17.47 -14.07 -4.43
C THR A 137 -17.64 -14.34 -2.93
N MET A 138 -17.18 -13.42 -2.07
CA MET A 138 -17.38 -13.52 -0.62
C MET A 138 -18.86 -13.49 -0.24
N ALA A 139 -19.63 -12.58 -0.83
CA ALA A 139 -21.07 -12.49 -0.62
C ALA A 139 -21.81 -13.75 -1.10
N ALA A 140 -21.42 -14.30 -2.26
CA ALA A 140 -21.98 -15.55 -2.78
C ALA A 140 -21.67 -16.76 -1.86
N ALA A 141 -20.55 -16.71 -1.13
CA ALA A 141 -20.20 -17.70 -0.11
C ALA A 141 -20.85 -17.43 1.26
N GLY A 142 -21.69 -16.39 1.39
CA GLY A 142 -22.36 -16.02 2.64
C GLY A 142 -21.45 -15.35 3.67
N VAL A 143 -20.32 -14.79 3.23
CA VAL A 143 -19.35 -14.13 4.11
C VAL A 143 -19.54 -12.62 4.05
N GLU A 144 -19.83 -12.02 5.20
CA GLU A 144 -19.85 -10.57 5.34
C GLU A 144 -18.41 -10.04 5.35
N ALA A 145 -18.12 -9.09 4.47
CA ALA A 145 -16.83 -8.44 4.40
C ALA A 145 -16.99 -6.96 4.03
N GLU A 146 -16.13 -6.11 4.58
CA GLU A 146 -16.00 -4.71 4.16
C GLU A 146 -14.94 -4.59 3.07
N GLY A 147 -15.12 -3.71 2.09
CA GLY A 147 -14.14 -3.46 1.03
C GLY A 147 -13.60 -2.03 1.04
N ARG A 148 -12.30 -1.85 0.87
CA ARG A 148 -11.63 -0.55 0.71
C ARG A 148 -10.58 -0.59 -0.40
N VAL A 149 -10.46 0.52 -1.12
CA VAL A 149 -9.36 0.74 -2.08
C VAL A 149 -8.33 1.64 -1.41
N GLY A 150 -7.07 1.18 -1.37
CA GLY A 150 -5.96 1.86 -0.71
C GLY A 150 -5.06 2.64 -1.67
N ASP A 151 -3.92 3.09 -1.17
CA ASP A 151 -2.84 3.67 -1.98
C ASP A 151 -2.28 2.64 -3.00
N GLY A 152 -1.52 3.11 -3.99
CA GLY A 152 -0.92 2.24 -5.00
C GLY A 152 0.31 1.48 -4.52
N ASP A 153 0.99 1.95 -3.47
CA ASP A 153 2.02 1.17 -2.79
C ASP A 153 1.37 0.22 -1.77
N VAL A 154 1.61 -1.09 -1.92
CA VAL A 154 0.99 -2.15 -1.10
C VAL A 154 1.33 -2.00 0.38
N VAL A 155 2.60 -1.67 0.68
CA VAL A 155 3.12 -1.56 2.04
C VAL A 155 2.48 -0.33 2.70
N GLN A 156 2.47 0.80 1.99
CA GLN A 156 1.85 2.04 2.47
C GLN A 156 0.34 1.90 2.66
N ALA A 157 -0.36 1.27 1.71
CA ALA A 157 -1.80 1.04 1.81
C ALA A 157 -2.16 0.18 3.03
N ALA A 158 -1.35 -0.84 3.32
CA ALA A 158 -1.53 -1.67 4.51
C ALA A 158 -1.30 -0.85 5.79
N GLU A 159 -0.21 -0.09 5.86
CA GLU A 159 0.12 0.75 7.02
C GLU A 159 -0.99 1.77 7.33
N ASP A 160 -1.50 2.46 6.31
CA ASP A 160 -2.55 3.48 6.48
C ASP A 160 -3.85 2.88 7.03
N VAL A 161 -4.20 1.67 6.59
CA VAL A 161 -5.35 0.94 7.14
C VAL A 161 -5.07 0.49 8.56
N LEU A 162 -3.91 -0.12 8.82
CA LEU A 162 -3.54 -0.62 10.14
C LEU A 162 -3.50 0.48 11.21
N ARG A 163 -3.18 1.73 10.83
CA ARG A 163 -3.23 2.89 11.74
C ARG A 163 -4.63 3.19 12.28
N SER A 164 -5.69 2.79 11.56
CA SER A 164 -7.09 3.07 11.90
C SER A 164 -7.96 1.83 12.09
N TYR A 165 -7.39 0.65 11.87
CA TYR A 165 -8.07 -0.64 11.97
C TYR A 165 -7.17 -1.60 12.73
N ALA A 166 -7.66 -2.08 13.88
CA ALA A 166 -6.91 -2.91 14.80
C ALA A 166 -6.87 -4.37 14.31
N ALA A 167 -6.12 -4.61 13.25
CA ALA A 167 -6.03 -5.93 12.66
C ALA A 167 -5.32 -6.90 13.60
N THR A 168 -5.94 -8.05 13.83
CA THR A 168 -5.43 -9.16 14.62
C THR A 168 -4.57 -10.11 13.79
N GLU A 169 -4.94 -10.31 12.52
CA GLU A 169 -4.22 -11.08 11.51
C GLU A 169 -4.27 -10.33 10.16
N VAL A 170 -3.20 -10.46 9.37
CA VAL A 170 -3.14 -9.95 8.00
C VAL A 170 -3.07 -11.14 7.04
N VAL A 171 -3.96 -11.18 6.07
CA VAL A 171 -3.98 -12.20 5.01
C VAL A 171 -3.66 -11.53 3.68
N VAL A 172 -2.67 -12.04 2.95
CA VAL A 172 -2.38 -11.58 1.58
C VAL A 172 -2.86 -12.61 0.57
N VAL A 173 -3.79 -12.19 -0.29
CA VAL A 173 -4.26 -12.99 -1.43
C VAL A 173 -3.53 -12.52 -2.69
N ALA A 174 -2.69 -13.36 -3.25
CA ALA A 174 -1.88 -13.02 -4.43
C ALA A 174 -1.68 -14.24 -5.33
N ARG A 175 -1.33 -14.02 -6.61
CA ARG A 175 -0.87 -15.13 -7.45
C ARG A 175 0.52 -15.61 -7.02
N ALA A 176 0.89 -16.80 -7.46
CA ALA A 176 2.21 -17.36 -7.20
C ALA A 176 3.30 -16.44 -7.77
N ARG A 177 4.35 -16.18 -6.99
CA ARG A 177 5.52 -15.36 -7.36
C ARG A 177 5.26 -13.88 -7.70
N GLU A 178 4.01 -13.44 -7.67
CA GLU A 178 3.71 -12.00 -7.70
C GLU A 178 3.95 -11.37 -6.32
N PHE A 179 4.32 -10.09 -6.33
CA PHE A 179 4.47 -9.23 -5.15
C PHE A 179 5.42 -9.77 -4.06
N GLU A 180 6.40 -10.60 -4.40
CA GLU A 180 7.33 -11.19 -3.43
C GLU A 180 8.06 -10.12 -2.58
N ARG A 181 8.51 -9.02 -3.21
CA ARG A 181 9.19 -7.94 -2.49
C ARG A 181 8.26 -7.20 -1.50
N PRO A 182 7.10 -6.66 -1.92
CA PRO A 182 6.17 -6.04 -0.99
C PRO A 182 5.68 -6.99 0.11
N ILE A 183 5.45 -8.27 -0.20
CA ILE A 183 5.01 -9.26 0.79
C ILE A 183 6.12 -9.53 1.82
N ALA A 184 7.35 -9.75 1.39
CA ALA A 184 8.48 -9.93 2.31
C ALA A 184 8.72 -8.69 3.18
N GLU A 185 8.46 -7.49 2.64
CA GLU A 185 8.54 -6.25 3.40
C GLU A 185 7.43 -6.15 4.45
N LEU A 186 6.19 -6.51 4.10
CA LEU A 186 5.08 -6.61 5.07
C LEU A 186 5.41 -7.60 6.18
N GLU A 187 5.88 -8.81 5.84
CA GLU A 187 6.28 -9.85 6.81
C GLU A 187 7.37 -9.35 7.77
N ARG A 188 8.31 -8.53 7.28
CA ARG A 188 9.38 -7.96 8.10
C ARG A 188 8.90 -6.85 9.04
N ARG A 189 7.91 -6.04 8.62
CA ARG A 189 7.48 -4.81 9.33
C ARG A 189 6.26 -5.01 10.23
N LEU A 190 5.47 -6.07 10.00
CA LEU A 190 4.30 -6.41 10.82
C LEU A 190 4.71 -7.04 12.16
N ASP A 191 4.04 -6.59 13.21
CA ASP A 191 4.06 -7.22 14.55
C ASP A 191 2.92 -8.26 14.74
N ARG A 192 2.20 -8.56 13.65
CA ARG A 192 1.06 -9.49 13.61
C ARG A 192 1.32 -10.64 12.64
N PRO A 193 0.64 -11.79 12.82
CA PRO A 193 0.73 -12.89 11.87
C PRO A 193 0.34 -12.44 10.46
N LEU A 194 1.19 -12.76 9.48
CA LEU A 194 0.88 -12.63 8.06
C LEU A 194 0.70 -14.02 7.46
N ARG A 195 -0.44 -14.25 6.80
CA ARG A 195 -0.73 -15.47 6.05
C ARG A 195 -0.83 -15.16 4.56
N ARG A 196 -0.09 -15.89 3.73
CA ARG A 196 -0.23 -15.81 2.27
C ARG A 196 -1.16 -16.90 1.75
N ILE A 197 -2.16 -16.50 0.97
CA ILE A 197 -3.02 -17.41 0.18
C ILE A 197 -2.68 -17.20 -1.29
N VAL A 198 -2.32 -18.29 -1.96
CA VAL A 198 -2.01 -18.28 -3.38
C VAL A 198 -3.26 -18.64 -4.17
N VAL A 199 -3.66 -17.78 -5.09
CA VAL A 199 -4.77 -18.06 -6.04
C VAL A 199 -4.21 -18.41 -7.42
N GLU A 200 -4.86 -19.35 -8.09
CA GLU A 200 -4.60 -19.62 -9.51
C GLU A 200 -5.24 -18.52 -10.34
N GLY A 201 -4.53 -18.03 -11.35
CA GLY A 201 -5.09 -17.04 -12.27
C GLY A 201 -6.06 -17.72 -13.22
N GLY A 202 -7.32 -17.28 -13.26
CA GLY A 202 -8.15 -17.50 -14.42
C GLY A 202 -7.49 -16.81 -15.62
N GLU A 203 -7.20 -17.56 -16.68
CA GLU A 203 -6.98 -16.97 -17.99
C GLU A 203 -8.28 -16.25 -18.38
N ALA A 204 -8.25 -14.92 -18.38
CA ALA A 204 -9.31 -14.09 -18.94
C ALA A 204 -8.93 -13.69 -20.37
#